data_AF-A0A5S4FT86-F1
#
_entry.id   AF-A0A5S4FT86-F1
#
_cell.length_a   1.000
_cell.length_b   1.000
_cell.length_c   1.000
_cell.angle_alpha   90.00
_cell.angle_beta   90.00
_cell.angle_gamma   90.00
#
_symmetry.space_group_name_H-M   'P 1'
#
loop_
_entity.id
_entity.type
_entity.pdbx_description
1 polymer ?
#
loop_
_entity_poly.entity_id
_entity_poly.type
_entity_poly.pdbx_seq_one_letter_code
_entity_poly.pdbx_strand_id
1 'polypeptide(L)'
;MIRQDKPTVEGLVNITFTLPAEIPGQISVVGDFNHWDPYAHPMTRTEHGAHTAVVALPQGTSICFRYLAEGGRWLDEPDADARDERGSIVHVLPAIPKGEPAGQGGATTKTAESLA
;
A
#
# COMPACT_ATOMS: atom_id res chain seq x y z
N MET A 1 7.59 -9.68 2.72
CA MET A 1 7.62 -8.42 3.51
C MET A 1 7.25 -7.24 2.63
N ILE A 2 6.31 -6.41 3.10
CA ILE A 2 5.96 -5.14 2.48
C ILE A 2 6.37 -3.98 3.40
N ARG A 3 6.98 -2.95 2.82
CA ARG A 3 7.25 -1.68 3.52
C ARG A 3 6.63 -0.53 2.75
N GLN A 4 5.99 0.40 3.46
CA GLN A 4 5.44 1.62 2.89
C GLN A 4 6.15 2.84 3.46
N ASP A 5 6.54 3.77 2.59
CA ASP A 5 7.07 5.07 3.00
C ASP A 5 5.93 6.01 3.42
N LYS A 6 6.26 7.19 3.97
CA LYS A 6 5.26 8.24 4.20
C LYS A 6 4.72 8.75 2.85
N PRO A 7 3.44 9.10 2.76
CA PRO A 7 2.91 9.75 1.56
C PRO A 7 3.69 11.02 1.20
N THR A 8 4.01 11.16 -0.07
CA THR A 8 4.65 12.36 -0.63
C THR A 8 3.66 13.51 -0.69
N VAL A 9 4.16 14.71 -0.99
CA VAL A 9 3.30 15.89 -1.23
C VAL A 9 2.37 15.73 -2.44
N GLU A 10 2.71 14.83 -3.36
CA GLU A 10 1.90 14.47 -4.54
C GLU A 10 0.84 13.41 -4.21
N GLY A 11 0.78 12.95 -2.95
CA GLY A 11 -0.17 11.92 -2.52
C GLY A 11 0.18 10.52 -2.99
N LEU A 12 1.46 10.26 -3.29
CA LEU A 12 1.97 8.94 -3.64
C LEU A 12 2.69 8.30 -2.46
N VAL A 13 2.65 6.97 -2.37
CA VAL A 13 3.36 6.16 -1.39
C VAL A 13 4.24 5.19 -2.14
N ASN A 14 5.53 5.17 -1.82
CA ASN A 14 6.43 4.14 -2.30
C ASN A 14 6.23 2.87 -1.47
N ILE A 15 5.82 1.80 -2.16
CA ILE A 15 5.70 0.47 -1.58
C ILE A 15 6.90 -0.34 -2.02
N THR A 16 7.71 -0.77 -1.06
CA THR A 16 8.82 -1.72 -1.26
C THR A 16 8.33 -3.13 -0.99
N PHE A 17 8.38 -3.98 -2.00
CA PHE A 17 8.14 -5.41 -1.90
C PHE A 17 9.46 -6.15 -1.76
N THR A 18 9.56 -7.08 -0.81
CA THR A 18 10.78 -7.86 -0.57
C THR A 18 10.47 -9.34 -0.40
N LEU A 19 11.16 -10.17 -1.20
CA LEU A 19 11.17 -11.62 -1.08
C LEU A 19 12.55 -12.15 -0.64
N PRO A 20 12.60 -13.27 0.11
CA PRO A 20 13.83 -13.85 0.60
C PRO A 20 14.71 -14.38 -0.55
N ALA A 21 16.01 -14.51 -0.26
CA ALA A 21 17.02 -14.94 -1.23
C ALA A 21 16.89 -16.39 -1.69
N GLU A 22 16.13 -17.19 -0.94
CA GLU A 22 15.91 -18.62 -1.20
C GLU A 22 15.05 -18.87 -2.45
N ILE A 23 14.33 -17.86 -2.94
CA ILE A 23 13.49 -18.00 -4.12
C ILE A 23 14.38 -17.85 -5.37
N PRO A 24 14.57 -18.93 -6.15
CA PRO A 24 15.47 -18.89 -7.29
C PRO A 24 14.82 -18.16 -8.48
N GLY A 25 15.68 -17.70 -9.39
CA GLY A 25 15.25 -17.21 -10.69
C GLY A 25 14.77 -15.77 -10.71
N GLN A 26 14.24 -15.36 -11.86
CA GLN A 26 13.61 -14.06 -12.03
C GLN A 26 12.24 -14.04 -11.36
N ILE A 27 11.92 -12.93 -10.71
CA ILE A 27 10.63 -12.72 -10.05
C ILE A 27 10.10 -11.35 -10.45
N SER A 28 8.80 -11.25 -10.67
CA SER A 28 8.12 -9.98 -10.92
C SER A 28 7.00 -9.79 -9.93
N VAL A 29 6.75 -8.56 -9.53
CA VAL A 29 5.53 -8.19 -8.80
C VAL A 29 4.48 -7.77 -9.81
N VAL A 30 3.27 -8.33 -9.70
CA VAL A 30 2.17 -8.07 -10.63
C VAL A 30 0.89 -7.80 -9.86
N GLY A 31 0.06 -6.90 -10.36
CA GLY A 31 -1.18 -6.53 -9.69
C GLY A 31 -1.96 -5.48 -10.47
N ASP A 32 -2.96 -4.92 -9.79
CA ASP A 32 -3.88 -3.95 -10.39
C ASP A 32 -3.14 -2.72 -10.95
N PHE A 33 -2.02 -2.33 -10.33
CA PHE A 33 -1.21 -1.17 -10.71
C PHE A 33 -0.41 -1.33 -12.01
N ASN A 34 -0.20 -2.55 -12.50
CA ASN A 34 0.49 -2.82 -13.75
C ASN A 34 -0.30 -3.75 -14.68
N HIS A 35 -1.62 -3.81 -14.50
CA HIS A 35 -2.50 -4.66 -15.31
C HIS A 35 -2.08 -6.14 -15.32
N TRP A 36 -1.49 -6.60 -14.22
CA TRP A 36 -0.98 -7.97 -14.10
C TRP A 36 0.11 -8.36 -15.12
N ASP A 37 0.85 -7.37 -15.66
CA ASP A 37 1.94 -7.59 -16.61
C ASP A 37 3.27 -7.93 -15.90
N PRO A 38 3.81 -9.15 -16.08
CA PRO A 38 5.08 -9.54 -15.46
C PRO A 38 6.30 -8.80 -16.01
N TYR A 39 6.21 -8.17 -17.17
CA TYR A 39 7.33 -7.42 -17.75
C TYR A 39 7.43 -5.99 -17.24
N ALA A 40 6.37 -5.47 -16.61
CA ALA A 40 6.31 -4.09 -16.17
C ALA A 40 7.11 -3.83 -14.87
N HIS A 41 7.15 -4.80 -13.95
CA HIS A 41 7.84 -4.65 -12.65
C HIS A 41 8.62 -5.90 -12.24
N PRO A 42 9.71 -6.25 -12.96
CA PRO A 42 10.65 -7.27 -12.50
C PRO A 42 11.34 -6.81 -11.21
N MET A 43 11.53 -7.75 -10.28
CA MET A 43 12.24 -7.51 -9.03
C MET A 43 13.74 -7.55 -9.27
N THR A 44 14.46 -6.65 -8.60
CA THR A 44 15.92 -6.58 -8.62
C THR A 44 16.48 -7.46 -7.51
N ARG A 45 17.45 -8.30 -7.83
CA ARG A 45 18.18 -9.08 -6.84
C ARG A 45 19.25 -8.22 -6.18
N THR A 46 19.18 -8.07 -4.88
CA THR A 46 20.13 -7.33 -4.04
C THR A 46 21.43 -8.11 -3.86
N GLU A 47 22.49 -7.45 -3.35
CA GLU A 47 23.78 -8.08 -3.04
C GLU A 47 23.67 -9.23 -2.04
N HIS A 48 22.73 -9.12 -1.08
CA HIS A 48 22.42 -10.17 -0.11
C HIS A 48 21.49 -11.26 -0.65
N GLY A 49 21.14 -11.19 -1.94
CA GLY A 49 20.37 -12.20 -2.66
C GLY A 49 18.85 -12.07 -2.58
N ALA A 50 18.32 -11.19 -1.72
CA ALA A 50 16.89 -10.90 -1.64
C ALA A 50 16.39 -10.20 -2.92
N HIS A 51 15.12 -10.38 -3.27
CA HIS A 51 14.49 -9.72 -4.41
C HIS A 51 13.66 -8.53 -3.96
N THR A 52 13.84 -7.37 -4.60
CA THR A 52 13.14 -6.14 -4.23
C THR A 52 12.52 -5.44 -5.44
N ALA A 53 11.36 -4.83 -5.25
CA ALA A 53 10.74 -3.91 -6.20
C ALA A 53 10.09 -2.75 -5.45
N VAL A 54 10.07 -1.56 -6.08
CA VAL A 54 9.42 -0.38 -5.52
C VAL A 54 8.37 0.12 -6.51
N VAL A 55 7.15 0.34 -6.02
CA VAL A 55 6.04 0.88 -6.82
C VAL A 55 5.48 2.10 -6.10
N ALA A 56 5.29 3.20 -6.83
CA ALA A 56 4.65 4.40 -6.31
C ALA A 56 3.14 4.32 -6.58
N LEU A 57 2.32 4.34 -5.53
CA LEU A 57 0.87 4.20 -5.62
C LEU A 57 0.15 5.36 -4.95
N PRO A 58 -1.06 5.76 -5.42
CA PRO A 58 -1.84 6.77 -4.73
C PRO A 58 -2.19 6.32 -3.31
N GLN A 59 -2.00 7.23 -2.36
CA GLN A 59 -2.35 7.03 -0.95
C GLN A 59 -3.83 6.69 -0.76
N GLY A 60 -4.13 5.92 0.30
CA GLY A 60 -5.51 5.55 0.64
C GLY A 60 -6.18 4.60 -0.35
N THR A 61 -5.45 4.08 -1.33
CA THR A 61 -5.95 3.03 -2.24
C THR A 61 -5.76 1.66 -1.63
N SER A 62 -6.41 0.66 -2.23
CA SER A 62 -6.17 -0.75 -1.95
C SER A 62 -5.86 -1.44 -3.28
N ILE A 63 -4.82 -2.26 -3.31
CA ILE A 63 -4.44 -3.00 -4.51
C ILE A 63 -4.45 -4.50 -4.25
N CYS A 64 -4.78 -5.27 -5.28
CA CYS A 64 -4.48 -6.70 -5.33
C CYS A 64 -3.20 -6.96 -6.11
N PHE A 65 -2.38 -7.88 -5.63
CA PHE A 65 -1.12 -8.27 -6.26
C PHE A 65 -0.69 -9.72 -5.95
N ARG A 66 0.26 -10.23 -6.72
CA ARG A 66 1.03 -11.46 -6.47
C ARG A 66 2.46 -11.31 -6.97
N TYR A 67 3.32 -12.28 -6.61
CA TYR A 67 4.61 -12.45 -7.25
C TYR A 67 4.58 -13.59 -8.27
N LEU A 68 5.12 -13.34 -9.47
CA LEU A 68 5.33 -14.36 -10.48
C LEU A 68 6.81 -14.71 -10.53
N ALA A 69 7.15 -15.90 -10.04
CA ALA A 69 8.49 -16.45 -10.11
C ALA A 69 8.71 -17.26 -11.39
N GLU A 70 9.98 -17.49 -11.72
CA GLU A 70 10.40 -18.29 -12.86
C GLU A 70 9.68 -19.65 -12.93
N GLY A 71 9.37 -20.07 -14.16
CA GLY A 71 8.56 -21.28 -14.41
C GLY A 71 7.06 -21.10 -14.15
N GLY A 72 6.59 -19.85 -13.98
CA GLY A 72 5.15 -19.54 -13.85
C GLY A 72 4.59 -19.81 -12.45
N ARG A 73 5.45 -19.83 -11.43
CA ARG A 73 5.03 -20.10 -10.05
C ARG A 73 4.49 -18.85 -9.39
N TRP A 74 3.25 -18.92 -8.92
CA TRP A 74 2.61 -17.86 -8.15
C TRP A 74 3.00 -17.94 -6.68
N LEU A 75 3.34 -16.78 -6.09
CA LEU A 75 3.60 -16.64 -4.67
C LEU A 75 2.73 -15.51 -4.12
N ASP A 76 2.10 -15.78 -2.99
CA ASP A 76 1.38 -14.77 -2.21
C ASP A 76 2.31 -14.16 -1.15
N GLU A 77 1.96 -12.96 -0.69
CA GLU A 77 2.63 -12.30 0.42
C GLU A 77 2.02 -12.74 1.77
N PRO A 78 2.82 -13.30 2.69
CA PRO A 78 2.37 -13.64 4.05
C PRO A 78 2.03 -12.43 4.90
N ASP A 79 2.72 -11.30 4.70
CA ASP A 79 2.55 -10.07 5.47
C ASP A 79 1.50 -9.12 4.85
N ALA A 80 0.63 -9.62 3.98
CA ALA A 80 -0.42 -8.83 3.35
C ALA A 80 -1.53 -8.48 4.34
N ASP A 81 -2.22 -7.35 4.13
CA ASP A 81 -3.31 -6.93 5.00
C ASP A 81 -4.53 -7.86 4.90
N ALA A 82 -4.77 -8.41 3.70
CA ALA A 82 -5.80 -9.41 3.43
C ALA A 82 -5.45 -10.27 2.20
N ARG A 83 -6.32 -11.23 1.87
CA ARG A 83 -6.22 -12.06 0.67
C ARG A 83 -7.60 -12.32 0.08
N ASP A 84 -7.70 -12.26 -1.24
CA ASP A 84 -8.87 -12.68 -2.02
C ASP A 84 -8.49 -13.76 -3.06
N GLU A 85 -9.42 -14.08 -3.96
CA GLU A 85 -9.20 -15.07 -5.03
C GLU A 85 -8.11 -14.65 -6.03
N ARG A 86 -7.91 -13.34 -6.22
CA ARG A 86 -6.93 -12.77 -7.16
C ARG A 86 -5.54 -12.76 -6.55
N GLY A 87 -5.41 -12.53 -5.24
CA GLY A 87 -4.10 -12.49 -4.58
C GLY A 87 -4.08 -11.78 -3.23
N SER A 88 -2.90 -11.29 -2.88
CA SER A 88 -2.65 -10.52 -1.68
C SER A 88 -3.17 -9.10 -1.82
N ILE A 89 -3.80 -8.57 -0.77
CA ILE A 89 -4.28 -7.19 -0.70
C ILE A 89 -3.34 -6.38 0.19
N VAL A 90 -2.99 -5.18 -0.27
CA VAL A 90 -2.33 -4.16 0.58
C VAL A 90 -3.10 -2.84 0.53
N HIS A 91 -3.30 -2.25 1.71
CA HIS A 91 -3.88 -0.93 1.90
C HIS A 91 -2.76 0.11 1.91
N VAL A 92 -2.80 1.04 0.97
CA VAL A 92 -1.81 2.10 0.85
C VAL A 92 -2.07 3.16 1.92
N LEU A 93 -1.07 3.47 2.73
CA LEU A 93 -1.18 4.41 3.85
C LEU A 93 -1.79 5.75 3.37
N PRO A 94 -2.82 6.27 4.05
CA PRO A 94 -3.35 7.59 3.75
C PRO A 94 -2.41 8.68 4.28
N ALA A 95 -2.48 9.88 3.69
CA ALA A 95 -1.88 11.07 4.29
C ALA A 95 -2.49 11.27 5.68
N ILE A 96 -1.62 11.43 6.67
CA ILE A 96 -2.03 12.03 7.92
C ILE A 96 -2.34 13.50 7.59
N PRO A 97 -3.60 13.95 7.70
CA PRO A 97 -3.91 15.36 7.44
C PRO A 97 -3.04 16.22 8.36
N LYS A 98 -2.31 17.17 7.77
CA LYS A 98 -1.43 18.08 8.51
C LYS A 98 -2.29 19.08 9.27
N GLY A 99 -2.70 18.69 10.48
CA GLY A 99 -3.39 19.54 11.44
C GLY A 99 -4.64 20.20 10.87
N GLU A 100 -5.79 19.53 10.97
CA GLU A 100 -7.02 20.30 11.15
C GLU A 100 -6.90 20.96 12.54
N PRO A 101 -6.85 22.29 12.68
CA PRO A 101 -7.11 22.86 13.98
C PRO A 101 -8.53 22.46 14.33
N ALA A 102 -8.70 21.69 15.40
CA ALA A 102 -9.95 21.68 16.15
C ALA A 102 -10.15 23.11 16.70
N GLY A 103 -10.66 24.00 15.86
CA GLY A 103 -10.76 25.44 16.08
C GLY A 103 -12.20 25.91 16.02
N GLN A 104 -12.91 25.65 17.13
CA GLN A 104 -13.99 26.41 17.75
C GLN A 104 -14.63 27.59 16.99
N GLY A 105 -15.98 27.67 17.02
CA GLY A 105 -16.65 28.97 17.20
C GLY A 105 -18.10 29.08 16.71
N GLY A 106 -19.01 29.43 17.63
CA GLY A 106 -20.35 30.00 17.36
C GLY A 106 -21.47 29.36 18.19
N ALA A 107 -21.58 29.55 19.51
CA ALA A 107 -21.99 30.74 20.27
C ALA A 107 -23.50 31.09 20.23
N THR A 108 -24.10 31.07 21.44
CA THR A 108 -25.06 32.07 21.96
C THR A 108 -26.58 31.79 21.87
N THR A 109 -27.10 31.40 23.04
CA THR A 109 -28.38 31.76 23.70
C THR A 109 -29.70 31.74 22.93
N LYS A 110 -30.68 31.03 23.53
CA LYS A 110 -32.02 31.61 23.68
C LYS A 110 -32.40 31.60 25.17
N THR A 111 -32.74 32.80 25.64
CA THR A 111 -33.19 33.18 26.98
C THR A 111 -34.69 32.89 27.18
N ALA A 112 -35.07 32.80 28.47
CA ALA A 112 -36.37 33.06 29.11
C ALA A 112 -37.37 31.90 29.36
N GLU A 113 -37.50 31.60 30.67
CA GLU A 113 -38.72 31.63 31.52
C GLU A 113 -40.06 31.09 31.01
N SER A 114 -40.68 30.17 31.76
CA SER A 114 -41.92 30.49 32.51
C SER A 114 -42.29 29.42 33.56
N LEU A 115 -42.92 29.89 34.64
CA LEU A 115 -43.42 29.16 35.80
C LEU A 115 -44.55 28.16 35.47
N ALA A 116 -44.61 27.05 36.22
CA ALA A 116 -45.79 26.58 36.95
C ALA A 116 -45.37 25.50 37.96
#